data_AF-A0AAD6M7U2-F1
#
_entry.id   AF-A0AAD6M7U2-F1
#
_cell.length_a   1.000
_cell.length_b   1.000
_cell.length_c   1.000
_cell.angle_alpha   90.00
_cell.angle_beta   90.00
_cell.angle_gamma   90.00
#
_symmetry.space_group_name_H-M   'P 1'
#
loop_
_entity.id
_entity.type
_entity.pdbx_description
1 polymer ?
#
loop_
_entity_poly.entity_id
_entity_poly.type
_entity_poly.pdbx_seq_one_letter_code
_entity_poly.pdbx_strand_id
1 'polypeptide(L)'
;MHLYNAWLPPPVAEETKKEKDSFRTVLNSVKNSYKPDDPDSVYSTLKWISVLELFIKAKSELYLEDVAELVQFGIELFNISQNKLYAQVRWGNLLVRVLNKYRKKLAFKVQWRPLYDTLIHTHFTRNTGPEGWRLRQRHFQTITSLVRSCRRFFPAGSALEIWNEFW
;
A
#
# COMPACT_ATOMS: atom_id res chain seq x y z
N MET A 1 15.56 -14.32 -10.08
CA MET A 1 14.75 -15.55 -10.31
C MET A 1 14.43 -16.29 -9.00
N HIS A 2 13.15 -16.53 -8.69
CA HIS A 2 12.74 -17.30 -7.51
C HIS A 2 13.07 -18.79 -7.68
N LEU A 3 13.51 -19.49 -6.62
CA LEU A 3 14.03 -20.87 -6.68
C LEU A 3 13.09 -21.83 -7.44
N TYR A 4 11.78 -21.75 -7.20
CA TYR A 4 10.80 -22.62 -7.82
C TYR A 4 10.47 -22.29 -9.29
N ASN A 5 10.82 -21.09 -9.76
CA ASN A 5 10.58 -20.73 -11.17
C ASN A 5 11.54 -21.48 -12.10
N ALA A 6 12.67 -21.97 -11.58
CA ALA A 6 13.58 -22.84 -12.32
C ALA A 6 13.00 -24.24 -12.57
N TRP A 7 11.92 -24.62 -11.89
CA TRP A 7 11.23 -25.91 -12.06
C TRP A 7 10.03 -25.83 -12.99
N LEU A 8 9.73 -24.65 -13.54
CA LEU A 8 8.64 -24.48 -14.48
C LEU A 8 9.04 -25.09 -15.84
N PRO A 9 8.07 -25.64 -16.59
CA PRO A 9 8.29 -26.01 -17.98
C PRO A 9 8.86 -24.82 -18.77
N PRO A 10 9.83 -25.02 -19.68
CA PRO A 10 10.46 -23.94 -20.43
C PRO A 10 9.52 -22.88 -21.02
N PRO A 11 8.38 -23.22 -21.67
CA PRO A 11 7.48 -22.20 -22.20
C PRO A 11 6.86 -21.32 -21.10
N VAL A 12 6.56 -21.90 -19.94
CA VAL A 12 6.00 -21.15 -18.81
C VAL A 12 7.06 -20.25 -18.19
N ALA A 13 8.30 -20.74 -18.05
CA ALA A 13 9.42 -19.95 -17.54
C ALA A 13 9.70 -18.71 -18.41
N GLU A 14 9.63 -18.84 -19.74
CA GLU A 14 9.77 -17.70 -20.66
C GLU A 14 8.66 -16.67 -20.48
N GLU A 15 7.40 -17.11 -20.31
CA GLU A 15 6.28 -16.19 -20.04
C GLU A 15 6.45 -15.43 -18.72
N THR A 16 7.05 -16.05 -17.69
CA THR A 16 7.30 -15.34 -16.41
C THR A 16 8.21 -14.11 -16.57
N LYS A 17 9.06 -14.06 -17.60
CA LYS A 17 9.92 -12.90 -17.86
C LYS A 17 9.13 -11.64 -18.23
N LYS A 18 7.91 -11.80 -18.77
CA LYS A 18 7.00 -10.70 -19.13
C LYS A 18 6.22 -10.16 -17.93
N GLU A 19 6.27 -10.83 -16.77
CA GLU A 19 5.51 -10.43 -15.58
C GLU A 19 5.86 -9.02 -15.09
N LYS A 20 7.13 -8.61 -15.21
CA LYS A 20 7.59 -7.27 -14.86
C LYS A 20 6.92 -6.18 -15.71
N ASP A 21 6.79 -6.40 -17.01
CA ASP A 21 6.16 -5.44 -17.94
C ASP A 21 4.63 -5.46 -17.77
N SER A 22 4.06 -6.63 -17.51
CA SER A 22 2.64 -6.79 -17.12
C SER A 22 2.33 -6.04 -15.82
N PHE A 23 3.23 -6.11 -14.82
CA PHE A 23 3.06 -5.40 -13.56
C PHE A 23 3.05 -3.88 -13.76
N ARG A 24 3.98 -3.34 -14.56
CA ARG A 24 3.98 -1.93 -14.96
C ARG A 24 2.68 -1.52 -15.64
N THR A 25 2.17 -2.35 -16.55
CA THR A 25 0.91 -2.10 -17.26
C THR A 25 -0.28 -2.05 -16.30
N VAL A 26 -0.32 -2.96 -15.32
CA VAL A 26 -1.34 -2.95 -14.26
C VAL A 26 -1.21 -1.72 -13.38
N LEU A 27 0.01 -1.32 -12.99
CA LEU A 27 0.26 -0.11 -12.20
C LEU A 27 -0.27 1.15 -12.92
N ASN A 28 0.03 1.30 -14.20
CA ASN A 28 -0.52 2.39 -15.02
C ASN A 28 -2.05 2.34 -15.08
N SER A 29 -2.63 1.15 -15.19
CA SER A 29 -4.09 0.99 -15.16
C SER A 29 -4.71 1.38 -13.83
N VAL A 30 -4.02 1.13 -12.71
CA VAL A 30 -4.45 1.60 -11.38
C VAL A 30 -4.43 3.12 -11.34
N LYS A 31 -3.33 3.75 -11.77
CA LYS A 31 -3.20 5.21 -11.78
C LYS A 31 -4.26 5.87 -12.65
N ASN A 32 -4.50 5.34 -13.85
CA ASN A 32 -5.52 5.84 -14.77
C ASN A 32 -6.96 5.65 -14.26
N SER A 33 -7.17 4.69 -13.34
CA SER A 33 -8.49 4.47 -12.74
C SER A 33 -8.83 5.46 -11.62
N TYR A 34 -7.82 6.14 -11.07
CA TYR A 34 -8.01 7.21 -10.10
C TYR A 34 -8.14 8.56 -10.82
N LYS A 35 -9.09 9.37 -10.38
CA LYS A 35 -9.35 10.71 -10.89
C LYS A 35 -9.25 11.69 -9.72
N PRO A 36 -8.29 12.64 -9.73
CA PRO A 36 -8.13 13.59 -8.63
C PRO A 36 -9.39 14.43 -8.37
N ASP A 37 -10.14 14.76 -9.42
CA ASP A 37 -11.36 15.58 -9.34
C ASP A 37 -12.58 14.82 -8.79
N ASP A 38 -12.49 13.49 -8.70
CA ASP A 38 -13.55 12.62 -8.19
C ASP A 38 -13.01 11.82 -6.99
N PRO A 39 -13.28 12.27 -5.76
CA PRO A 39 -12.84 11.55 -4.56
C PRO A 39 -13.29 10.09 -4.53
N ASP A 40 -14.44 9.74 -5.12
CA ASP A 40 -14.99 8.37 -5.11
C ASP A 40 -14.33 7.46 -6.15
N SER A 41 -13.56 8.03 -7.08
CA SER A 41 -12.76 7.26 -8.04
C SER A 41 -11.78 6.28 -7.37
N VAL A 42 -11.45 6.47 -6.08
CA VAL A 42 -10.64 5.50 -5.35
C VAL A 42 -11.27 4.10 -5.32
N TYR A 43 -12.60 3.99 -5.33
CA TYR A 43 -13.27 2.68 -5.38
C TYR A 43 -12.99 1.95 -6.71
N SER A 44 -12.83 2.69 -7.81
CA SER A 44 -12.47 2.14 -9.12
C SER A 44 -11.07 1.51 -9.14
N THR A 45 -10.19 1.92 -8.22
CA THR A 45 -8.84 1.35 -8.08
C THR A 45 -8.85 -0.01 -7.37
N LEU A 46 -9.87 -0.31 -6.56
CA LEU A 46 -9.88 -1.48 -5.67
C LEU A 46 -9.90 -2.82 -6.42
N LYS A 47 -10.44 -2.84 -7.64
CA LYS A 47 -10.47 -4.03 -8.49
C LYS A 47 -9.06 -4.53 -8.86
N TRP A 48 -8.08 -3.63 -8.89
CA TRP A 48 -6.70 -3.96 -9.23
C TRP A 48 -5.92 -4.57 -8.07
N ILE A 49 -6.41 -4.43 -6.84
CA ILE A 49 -5.72 -4.95 -5.64
C ILE A 49 -5.53 -6.47 -5.74
N SER A 50 -6.55 -7.22 -6.16
CA SER A 50 -6.43 -8.68 -6.32
C SER A 50 -5.39 -9.04 -7.38
N VAL A 51 -5.32 -8.29 -8.48
CA VAL A 51 -4.34 -8.50 -9.55
C VAL A 51 -2.92 -8.21 -9.06
N LEU A 52 -2.71 -7.09 -8.38
CA LEU A 52 -1.42 -6.74 -7.78
C LEU A 52 -0.99 -7.79 -6.74
N GLU A 53 -1.92 -8.27 -5.91
CA GLU A 53 -1.65 -9.33 -4.95
C GLU A 53 -1.14 -10.62 -5.59
N LEU A 54 -1.58 -10.96 -6.81
CA LEU A 54 -1.12 -12.15 -7.51
C LEU A 54 0.39 -12.09 -7.77
N PHE A 55 0.91 -10.99 -8.31
CA PHE A 55 2.36 -10.81 -8.52
C PHE A 55 3.15 -10.92 -7.21
N ILE A 56 2.60 -10.39 -6.12
CA ILE A 56 3.23 -10.47 -4.81
C ILE A 56 3.28 -11.91 -4.30
N LYS A 57 2.16 -12.64 -4.37
CA LYS A 57 2.03 -14.05 -3.91
C LYS A 57 2.80 -15.03 -4.79
N ALA A 58 2.79 -14.83 -6.11
CA ALA A 58 3.54 -15.62 -7.09
C ALA A 58 5.06 -15.42 -6.97
N LYS A 59 5.49 -14.45 -6.17
CA LYS A 59 6.90 -14.08 -6.02
C LYS A 59 7.57 -13.71 -7.34
N SER A 60 6.78 -13.08 -8.22
CA SER A 60 7.21 -12.51 -9.49
C SER A 60 8.45 -11.63 -9.32
N GLU A 61 9.31 -11.67 -10.33
CA GLU A 61 10.48 -10.81 -10.44
C GLU A 61 10.04 -9.49 -11.06
N LEU A 62 10.03 -8.43 -10.24
CA LEU A 62 9.51 -7.11 -10.60
C LEU A 62 10.63 -6.07 -10.59
N TYR A 63 10.49 -5.03 -11.42
CA TYR A 63 11.33 -3.83 -11.32
C TYR A 63 11.10 -3.15 -9.97
N LEU A 64 12.19 -2.81 -9.27
CA LEU A 64 12.08 -2.20 -7.94
C LEU A 64 11.52 -0.78 -8.01
N GLU A 65 11.73 -0.11 -9.14
CA GLU A 65 11.20 1.20 -9.47
C GLU A 65 9.67 1.17 -9.48
N ASP A 66 9.08 0.21 -10.21
CA ASP A 66 7.62 0.05 -10.30
C ASP A 66 7.02 -0.35 -8.93
N VAL A 67 7.74 -1.14 -8.14
CA VAL A 67 7.31 -1.49 -6.77
C VAL A 67 7.33 -0.26 -5.85
N ALA A 68 8.38 0.56 -5.92
CA ALA A 68 8.47 1.80 -5.15
C ALA A 68 7.34 2.77 -5.54
N GLU A 69 7.08 2.90 -6.84
CA GLU A 69 6.02 3.73 -7.40
C GLU A 69 4.63 3.25 -6.96
N LEU A 70 4.37 1.94 -6.95
CA LEU A 70 3.14 1.37 -6.38
C LEU A 70 2.97 1.74 -4.91
N VAL A 71 4.03 1.65 -4.12
CA VAL A 71 3.96 1.95 -2.69
C VAL A 71 3.69 3.44 -2.46
N GLN A 72 4.41 4.31 -3.16
CA GLN A 72 4.22 5.76 -3.06
C GLN A 72 2.80 6.17 -3.44
N PHE A 73 2.33 5.72 -4.60
CA PHE A 73 0.98 5.99 -5.07
C PHE A 73 -0.09 5.38 -4.16
N GLY A 74 0.13 4.17 -3.65
CA GLY A 74 -0.80 3.54 -2.73
C GLY A 74 -0.89 4.24 -1.37
N ILE A 75 0.22 4.79 -0.84
CA ILE A 75 0.21 5.61 0.38
C ILE A 75 -0.55 6.91 0.15
N GLU A 76 -0.36 7.54 -1.00
CA GLU A 76 -1.13 8.73 -1.40
C GLU A 76 -2.63 8.43 -1.47
N LEU A 77 -3.03 7.36 -2.17
CA LEU A 77 -4.42 6.91 -2.20
C LEU A 77 -4.97 6.61 -0.80
N PHE A 78 -4.18 5.98 0.07
CA PHE A 78 -4.58 5.70 1.45
C PHE A 78 -4.87 6.98 2.23
N ASN A 79 -4.00 8.00 2.09
CA ASN A 79 -4.16 9.28 2.78
C ASN A 79 -5.34 10.08 2.23
N ILE A 80 -5.51 10.17 0.90
CA ILE A 80 -6.63 10.89 0.27
C ILE A 80 -7.97 10.20 0.56
N SER A 81 -7.97 8.89 0.79
CA SER A 81 -9.16 8.12 1.19
C SER A 81 -9.57 8.32 2.65
N GLN A 82 -9.23 9.45 3.27
CA GLN A 82 -9.66 9.78 4.62
C GLN A 82 -11.20 9.71 4.69
N ASN A 83 -11.72 9.06 5.73
CA ASN A 83 -13.14 8.76 5.91
C ASN A 83 -13.77 7.74 4.93
N LYS A 84 -12.95 7.03 4.13
CA LYS A 84 -13.37 5.89 3.30
C LYS A 84 -12.68 4.63 3.81
N LEU A 85 -13.06 4.16 5.01
CA LEU A 85 -12.23 3.16 5.71
C LEU A 85 -12.14 1.84 4.94
N TYR A 86 -13.16 1.48 4.16
CA TYR A 86 -13.08 0.31 3.31
C TYR A 86 -11.93 0.41 2.29
N ALA A 87 -11.81 1.54 1.59
CA ALA A 87 -10.72 1.76 0.65
C ALA A 87 -9.35 1.75 1.37
N GLN A 88 -9.25 2.43 2.51
CA GLN A 88 -8.04 2.45 3.34
C GLN A 88 -7.64 1.04 3.81
N VAL A 89 -8.59 0.22 4.28
CA VAL A 89 -8.33 -1.17 4.69
C VAL A 89 -7.78 -1.99 3.51
N ARG A 90 -8.41 -1.88 2.34
CA ARG A 90 -8.02 -2.66 1.16
C ARG A 90 -6.61 -2.28 0.69
N TRP A 91 -6.34 -0.99 0.52
CA TRP A 91 -5.02 -0.49 0.12
C TRP A 91 -3.95 -0.73 1.17
N GLY A 92 -4.24 -0.42 2.44
CA GLY A 92 -3.30 -0.63 3.54
C GLY A 92 -2.86 -2.08 3.69
N ASN A 93 -3.77 -3.05 3.50
CA ASN A 93 -3.42 -4.48 3.56
C ASN A 93 -2.53 -4.92 2.39
N LEU A 94 -2.67 -4.33 1.20
CA LEU A 94 -1.76 -4.57 0.08
C LEU A 94 -0.39 -3.95 0.38
N LEU A 95 -0.36 -2.68 0.80
CA LEU A 95 0.86 -1.94 1.12
C LEU A 95 1.69 -2.64 2.19
N VAL A 96 1.07 -3.08 3.29
CA VAL A 96 1.77 -3.85 4.35
C VAL A 96 2.47 -5.08 3.78
N ARG A 97 1.82 -5.81 2.86
CA ARG A 97 2.42 -7.00 2.24
C ARG A 97 3.58 -6.65 1.31
N VAL A 98 3.42 -5.61 0.47
CA VAL A 98 4.47 -5.15 -0.44
C VAL A 98 5.67 -4.62 0.35
N LEU A 99 5.43 -3.72 1.31
CA LEU A 99 6.45 -3.15 2.18
C LEU A 99 7.23 -4.23 2.93
N ASN A 100 6.56 -5.22 3.51
CA ASN A 100 7.24 -6.30 4.23
C ASN A 100 8.06 -7.20 3.31
N LYS A 101 7.59 -7.50 2.10
CA LYS A 101 8.31 -8.31 1.11
C LYS A 101 9.55 -7.61 0.57
N TYR A 102 9.45 -6.32 0.26
CA TYR A 102 10.51 -5.54 -0.39
C TYR A 102 11.27 -4.62 0.57
N ARG A 103 11.06 -4.75 1.89
CA ARG A 103 11.54 -3.85 2.95
C ARG A 103 13.02 -3.45 2.85
N LYS A 104 13.87 -4.41 2.49
CA LYS A 104 15.34 -4.23 2.42
C LYS A 104 15.81 -3.67 1.07
N LYS A 105 14.98 -3.76 0.03
CA LYS A 105 15.33 -3.41 -1.36
C LYS A 105 14.84 -2.02 -1.77
N LEU A 106 13.85 -1.50 -1.04
CA LEU A 106 13.25 -0.22 -1.33
C LEU A 106 14.01 0.93 -0.66
N ALA A 107 14.18 2.03 -1.40
CA ALA A 107 14.79 3.26 -0.92
C ALA A 107 13.89 4.46 -1.29
N PHE A 108 13.01 4.85 -0.37
CA PHE A 108 12.20 6.07 -0.48
C PHE A 108 11.85 6.56 0.93
N LYS A 109 11.26 7.76 1.01
CA LYS A 109 10.83 8.36 2.27
C LYS A 109 9.30 8.41 2.35
N VAL A 110 8.75 8.17 3.55
CA VAL A 110 7.32 8.25 3.86
C VAL A 110 7.13 9.24 5.00
N GLN A 111 6.28 10.24 4.80
CA GLN A 111 5.93 11.16 5.89
C GLN A 111 5.09 10.43 6.94
N TRP A 112 5.50 10.52 8.21
CA TRP A 112 4.81 9.85 9.31
C TRP A 112 3.50 10.57 9.70
N ARG A 113 3.48 11.90 9.56
CA ARG A 113 2.40 12.76 10.06
C ARG A 113 1.02 12.42 9.48
N PRO A 114 0.84 12.23 8.16
CA PRO A 114 -0.48 11.87 7.62
C PRO A 114 -1.04 10.53 8.16
N LEU A 115 -0.17 9.56 8.42
CA LEU A 115 -0.57 8.27 9.00
C LEU A 115 -0.99 8.45 10.47
N TYR A 116 -0.28 9.30 11.22
CA TYR A 116 -0.63 9.66 12.59
C TYR A 116 -1.96 10.42 12.64
N ASP A 117 -2.13 11.44 11.82
CA ASP A 117 -3.37 12.24 11.79
C ASP A 117 -4.57 11.35 11.45
N THR A 118 -4.43 10.45 10.47
CA THR A 118 -5.48 9.47 10.13
C THR A 118 -5.83 8.58 11.33
N LEU A 119 -4.83 8.10 12.08
CA LEU A 119 -5.03 7.27 13.26
C LEU A 119 -5.81 8.04 14.34
N ILE A 120 -5.37 9.25 14.68
CA ILE A 120 -5.98 10.09 15.70
C ILE A 120 -7.41 10.49 15.30
N HIS A 121 -7.59 11.02 14.09
CA HIS A 121 -8.87 11.55 13.62
C HIS A 121 -9.93 10.47 13.39
N THR A 122 -9.52 9.22 13.16
CA THR A 122 -10.48 8.13 12.92
C THR A 122 -10.84 7.37 14.20
N HIS A 123 -9.87 7.17 15.10
CA HIS A 123 -10.02 6.22 16.22
C HIS A 123 -9.96 6.84 17.60
N PHE A 124 -9.39 8.04 17.73
CA PHE A 124 -9.20 8.71 19.03
C PHE A 124 -10.04 9.97 19.20
N THR A 125 -10.65 10.48 18.13
CA THR A 125 -11.69 11.51 18.21
C THR A 125 -13.08 10.87 18.29
N ARG A 126 -14.02 11.58 18.95
CA ARG A 126 -15.43 11.17 18.97
C ARG A 126 -16.00 11.28 17.56
N ASN A 127 -16.00 10.15 16.86
CA ASN A 127 -16.57 10.04 15.52
C ASN A 127 -17.71 9.02 15.55
N THR A 128 -18.93 9.49 15.33
CA THR A 128 -20.17 8.70 15.20
C THR A 128 -20.46 8.39 13.72
N GLY A 129 -19.42 8.16 12.93
CA GLY A 129 -19.58 7.82 11.52
C GLY A 129 -20.46 6.58 11.33
N PRO A 130 -21.20 6.49 10.21
CA PRO A 130 -22.10 5.37 9.90
C PRO A 130 -21.36 4.05 9.67
N GLU A 131 -20.03 4.07 9.70
CA GLU A 131 -19.18 2.91 9.51
C GLU A 131 -19.30 1.93 10.68
N GLY A 132 -19.73 0.70 10.36
CA GLY A 132 -19.93 -0.35 11.35
C GLY A 132 -18.66 -0.69 12.14
N TRP A 133 -18.83 -1.08 13.41
CA TRP A 133 -17.75 -1.33 14.37
C TRP A 133 -16.66 -2.28 13.83
N ARG A 134 -17.06 -3.33 13.09
CA ARG A 134 -16.15 -4.33 12.51
C ARG A 134 -15.20 -3.73 11.48
N LEU A 135 -15.69 -2.80 10.66
CA LEU A 135 -14.85 -2.13 9.66
C LEU A 135 -13.85 -1.18 10.36
N ARG A 136 -14.30 -0.43 11.37
CA ARG A 136 -13.41 0.41 12.19
C ARG A 136 -12.31 -0.42 12.87
N GLN A 137 -12.65 -1.57 13.47
CA GLN A 137 -11.65 -2.45 14.10
C GLN A 137 -10.62 -2.94 13.08
N ARG A 138 -11.07 -3.39 11.89
CA ARG A 138 -10.17 -3.80 10.81
C ARG A 138 -9.29 -2.64 10.33
N HIS A 139 -9.87 -1.46 10.18
CA HIS A 139 -9.13 -0.25 9.82
C HIS A 139 -8.04 0.06 10.84
N PHE A 140 -8.34 0.02 12.13
CA PHE A 140 -7.36 0.21 13.20
C PHE A 140 -6.19 -0.80 13.12
N GLN A 141 -6.49 -2.08 12.88
CA GLN A 141 -5.45 -3.11 12.69
C GLN A 141 -4.61 -2.86 11.44
N THR A 142 -5.24 -2.44 10.33
CA THR A 142 -4.53 -2.14 9.09
C THR A 142 -3.61 -0.93 9.25
N ILE A 143 -4.10 0.20 9.76
CA ILE A 143 -3.29 1.43 9.88
C ILE A 143 -2.13 1.25 10.86
N THR A 144 -2.34 0.58 11.99
CA THR A 144 -1.26 0.28 12.95
C THR A 144 -0.21 -0.66 12.35
N SER A 145 -0.61 -1.61 11.49
CA SER A 145 0.32 -2.47 10.74
C SER A 145 1.06 -1.71 9.65
N LEU A 146 0.37 -0.78 8.97
CA LEU A 146 0.95 0.08 7.94
C LEU A 146 2.00 1.01 8.53
N VAL A 147 1.69 1.72 9.61
CA VAL A 147 2.64 2.58 10.34
C VAL A 147 3.90 1.80 10.74
N ARG A 148 3.74 0.60 11.32
CA ARG A 148 4.87 -0.26 11.68
C ARG A 148 5.73 -0.65 10.46
N SER A 149 5.08 -0.93 9.32
CA SER A 149 5.77 -1.29 8.07
C SER A 149 6.48 -0.09 7.44
N CYS A 150 5.89 1.11 7.55
CA CYS A 150 6.43 2.36 7.04
C CYS A 150 7.55 2.96 7.90
N ARG A 151 7.65 2.61 9.20
CA ARG A 151 8.57 3.23 10.17
C ARG A 151 10.04 3.32 9.70
N ARG A 152 10.54 2.32 8.96
CA ARG A 152 11.93 2.33 8.43
C ARG A 152 12.14 3.42 7.37
N PHE A 153 11.09 3.81 6.68
CA PHE A 153 11.10 4.77 5.58
C PHE A 153 10.82 6.20 6.05
N PHE A 154 10.63 6.42 7.36
CA PHE A 154 10.45 7.77 7.87
C PHE A 154 11.74 8.60 7.71
N PRO A 155 11.63 9.90 7.38
CA PRO A 155 12.77 10.80 7.33
C PRO A 155 13.60 10.79 8.62
N ALA A 156 14.89 11.11 8.50
CA ALA A 156 15.69 11.46 9.67
C ALA A 156 15.07 12.69 10.37
N GLY A 157 15.07 12.70 11.70
CA GLY A 157 14.38 13.74 12.49
C GLY A 157 12.96 13.37 12.90
N SER A 158 12.27 12.46 12.20
CA SER A 158 10.89 12.08 12.54
C SER A 158 10.75 11.52 13.96
N ALA A 159 11.78 10.86 14.52
CA ALA A 159 11.73 10.40 15.91
C ALA A 159 11.63 11.54 16.92
N LEU A 160 12.35 12.64 16.69
CA LEU A 160 12.30 13.84 17.54
C LEU A 160 10.95 14.56 17.40
N GLU A 161 10.47 14.72 16.15
CA GLU A 161 9.15 15.29 15.88
C GLU A 161 8.02 14.52 16.55
N ILE A 162 8.06 13.18 16.46
CA ILE A 162 7.08 12.30 17.12
C ILE A 162 7.16 12.48 18.64
N TRP A 163 8.37 12.55 19.22
CA TRP A 163 8.52 12.72 20.66
C TRP A 163 7.94 14.03 21.16
N ASN A 164 8.19 15.12 20.43
CA ASN A 164 7.69 16.45 20.76
C ASN A 164 6.16 16.59 20.62
N GLU A 165 5.49 15.68 19.91
CA GLU A 165 4.02 15.68 19.83
C GLU A 165 3.36 15.17 21.14
N PHE A 166 4.08 14.37 21.94
CA PHE A 166 3.56 13.73 23.15
C PHE A 166 4.08 14.31 24.47
N TRP A 167 4.97 15.31 24.40
CA TRP A 167 5.55 16.03 25.52
C TRP A 167 5.10 17.49 25.50
#